data_AF-M4YKU1-F1
#
_entry.id   AF-M4YKU1-F1
#
_cell.length_a   1.000
_cell.length_b   1.000
_cell.length_c   1.000
_cell.angle_alpha   90.00
_cell.angle_beta   90.00
_cell.angle_gamma   90.00
#
_symmetry.space_group_name_H-M   'P 1'
#
loop_
_entity.id
_entity.type
_entity.pdbx_description
1 polymer ?
#
loop_
_entity_poly.entity_id
_entity_poly.type
_entity_poly.pdbx_seq_one_letter_code
_entity_poly.pdbx_strand_id
1 'polypeptide(L)' 'MNRDELKIQIFLTNGKSFYVDSGARKVMDEILNGKGQFIEMQCTDGCHHYMNIDRIIDVKEVKEVPYDRMR' A
#
# COMPACT_ATOMS: atom_id res chain seq x y z
N MET A 1 -9.98 -19.36 -2.11
CA MET A 1 -8.63 -18.90 -1.73
C MET A 1 -8.50 -17.48 -2.28
N ASN A 2 -8.88 -16.47 -1.50
CA ASN A 2 -8.95 -15.08 -1.96
C ASN A 2 -7.54 -14.58 -2.25
N ARG A 3 -7.23 -14.33 -3.53
CA ARG A 3 -5.96 -13.75 -3.97
C ARG A 3 -5.93 -12.21 -3.81
N ASP A 4 -6.96 -11.64 -3.19
CA ASP A 4 -7.21 -10.20 -3.11
C ASP A 4 -6.97 -9.58 -1.72
N GLU A 5 -6.43 -10.33 -0.75
CA GLU A 5 -6.14 -9.82 0.60
C GLU A 5 -4.72 -9.24 0.74
N LEU A 6 -4.09 -8.79 -0.35
CA LEU A 6 -2.82 -8.09 -0.22
C LEU A 6 -3.10 -6.76 0.47
N LYS A 7 -2.48 -6.54 1.63
CA LYS A 7 -2.47 -5.23 2.30
C LYS A 7 -1.05 -4.70 2.23
N ILE A 8 -0.89 -3.44 1.83
CA ILE A 8 0.42 -2.78 1.80
C ILE A 8 0.40 -1.52 2.64
N GLN A 9 1.56 -1.20 3.20
CA GLN A 9 1.83 0.08 3.84
C GLN A 9 2.91 0.81 3.04
N ILE A 10 2.59 2.02 2.62
CA ILE A 10 3.46 2.89 1.83
C ILE A 10 4.02 3.97 2.74
N PHE A 11 5.34 4.10 2.82
CA PHE A 11 6.04 5.09 3.65
C PHE A 11 6.56 6.23 2.79
N LEU A 12 6.37 7.46 3.26
CA LEU A 12 6.75 8.65 2.53
C LEU A 12 7.95 9.38 3.12
N THR A 13 8.58 10.19 2.28
CA THR A 13 9.66 11.13 2.63
C THR A 13 9.33 12.12 3.73
N ASN A 14 8.05 12.47 3.90
CA ASN A 14 7.61 13.37 4.97
C ASN A 14 7.30 12.64 6.29
N GLY A 15 7.62 11.36 6.40
CA GLY A 15 7.36 10.53 7.58
C GLY A 15 5.91 10.04 7.72
N LYS A 16 5.01 10.39 6.79
CA LYS A 16 3.65 9.83 6.76
C LYS A 16 3.65 8.43 6.15
N SER A 17 2.65 7.63 6.51
CA SER A 17 2.40 6.35 5.86
C SER A 17 0.93 6.18 5.49
N PHE A 18 0.67 5.42 4.43
CA PHE A 18 -0.67 5.09 3.96
C PHE A 18 -0.86 3.58 3.97
N TYR A 19 -2.05 3.14 4.38
CA TYR A 19 -2.46 1.75 4.32
C TYR A 19 -3.42 1.56 3.14
N VAL A 20 -3.11 0.58 2.30
CA VAL A 20 -3.91 0.21 1.13
C VAL A 20 -4.32 -1.24 1.28
N ASP A 21 -5.63 -1.49 1.28
CA ASP A 21 -6.23 -2.82 1.39
C ASP A 21 -6.89 -3.23 0.07
N SER A 22 -7.64 -2.33 -0.56
CA SER A 22 -8.30 -2.55 -1.84
C SER A 22 -7.34 -2.21 -2.99
N GLY A 23 -7.16 -3.15 -3.92
CA GLY A 23 -6.33 -2.91 -5.10
C GLY A 23 -4.83 -2.75 -4.81
N ALA A 24 -4.37 -3.09 -3.60
CA ALA A 24 -2.96 -3.00 -3.19
C ALA A 24 -2.00 -3.66 -4.17
N ARG A 25 -2.41 -4.77 -4.80
CA ARG A 25 -1.60 -5.47 -5.78
C ARG A 25 -1.35 -4.63 -7.03
N LYS A 26 -2.40 -3.97 -7.53
CA LYS A 26 -2.29 -3.04 -8.66
C LYS A 26 -1.37 -1.87 -8.29
N VAL A 27 -1.54 -1.32 -7.09
CA VAL A 27 -0.68 -0.23 -6.59
C VAL A 27 0.78 -0.67 -6.53
N MET A 28 1.06 -1.86 -6.00
CA MET A 28 2.42 -2.41 -5.92
C MET A 28 3.02 -2.66 -7.31
N ASP A 29 2.23 -3.20 -8.25
CA ASP A 29 2.66 -3.40 -9.63
C ASP A 29 2.96 -2.06 -10.34
N GLU A 30 2.17 -1.02 -10.09
CA GLU A 30 2.41 0.34 -10.61
C GLU A 30 3.66 0.99 -10.00
N ILE A 31 3.93 0.78 -8.71
CA ILE A 31 5.15 1.29 -8.07
C ILE A 31 6.40 0.59 -8.62
N LEU A 32 6.34 -0.73 -8.83
CA LEU A 32 7.49 -1.53 -9.27
C LEU A 32 7.74 -1.46 -10.78
N ASN A 33 6.68 -1.45 -11.59
CA ASN A 33 6.75 -1.59 -13.05
C ASN A 33 6.14 -0.41 -13.81
N GLY A 34 5.43 0.49 -13.13
CA GLY A 34 4.79 1.64 -13.76
C GLY A 34 5.81 2.65 -14.28
N LYS A 35 5.46 3.31 -15.38
CA LYS A 35 6.21 4.44 -15.95
C LYS A 35 5.65 5.80 -15.52
N GLY A 36 4.59 5.80 -14.70
CA GLY A 36 3.94 7.01 -14.22
C GLY A 36 4.70 7.62 -13.05
N GLN A 37 4.68 8.96 -12.94
CA GLN A 37 5.20 9.65 -11.75
C GLN A 37 4.19 9.67 -10.59
N PHE A 38 2.94 9.30 -10.87
CA PHE A 38 1.85 9.32 -9.92
C PHE A 38 1.10 7.99 -9.93
N ILE A 39 0.69 7.56 -8.74
CA ILE A 39 -0.19 6.42 -8.51
C ILE A 39 -1.51 6.90 -7.92
N GLU A 40 -2.59 6.25 -8.31
CA GLU A 40 -3.89 6.40 -7.68
C GLU A 40 -4.16 5.19 -6.79
N MET A 41 -4.55 5.43 -5.55
CA MET A 41 -4.83 4.37 -4.60
C MET A 41 -6.03 4.72 -3.73
N GLN A 42 -6.82 3.70 -3.38
CA GLN A 42 -7.85 3.83 -2.37
C GLN A 42 -7.30 3.37 -1.02
N CYS A 43 -7.24 4.27 -0.06
CA CYS A 43 -6.72 3.96 1.27
C CYS A 43 -7.84 3.48 2.19
N THR A 44 -7.46 2.95 3.35
CA THR A 44 -8.39 2.49 4.41
C THR A 44 -9.28 3.61 4.99
N ASP A 45 -9.00 4.87 4.67
CA ASP A 45 -9.83 6.03 5.02
C ASP A 45 -11.01 6.23 4.06
N GLY A 46 -11.18 5.35 3.07
CA GLY A 46 -12.23 5.40 2.05
C GLY A 46 -12.01 6.47 0.97
N CYS A 47 -10.91 7.21 1.04
CA CYS A 47 -10.58 8.27 0.09
C CYS A 47 -9.65 7.76 -1.03
N HIS A 48 -9.80 8.35 -2.22
CA HIS A 48 -8.86 8.16 -3.32
C HIS A 48 -7.71 9.17 -3.16
N HIS A 49 -6.49 8.66 -3.11
CA HIS A 49 -5.28 9.45 -2.99
C HIS A 49 -4.49 9.37 -4.29
N TYR A 50 -4.04 10.53 -4.77
CA TYR A 50 -3.08 10.64 -5.86
C TYR A 50 -1.72 10.97 -5.27
N MET A 51 -0.75 10.07 -5.47
CA MET A 51 0.55 10.14 -4.82
C MET A 51 1.68 10.12 -5.84
N ASN A 52 2.66 11.01 -5.66
CA ASN A 52 3.88 10.97 -6.44
C ASN A 52 4.82 9.85 -5.94
N ILE A 53 5.27 8.99 -6.85
CA ILE A 53 6.15 7.84 -6.55
C ILE A 53 7.50 8.28 -5.98
N ASP A 54 8.05 9.42 -6.43
CA ASP A 54 9.33 9.96 -5.94
C ASP A 54 9.29 10.31 -4.44
N ARG A 55 8.10 10.41 -3.85
CA ARG A 55 7.92 10.64 -2.42
C ARG A 55 7.86 9.36 -1.61
N ILE A 56 7.82 8.19 -2.24
CA ILE A 56 7.78 6.88 -1.58
C ILE A 56 9.21 6.47 -1.22
N ILE A 57 9.44 6.20 0.06
CA ILE A 57 10.72 5.68 0.54
C ILE A 57 10.69 4.15 0.58
N ASP A 58 9.58 3.56 1.01
CA ASP A 58 9.47 2.13 1.23
C ASP A 58 8.02 1.66 1.09
N VAL A 59 7.84 0.40 0.73
CA VAL A 59 6.53 -0.27 0.62
C VAL A 59 6.64 -1.64 1.27
N LYS A 60 5.82 -1.89 2.30
CA LYS A 60 5.81 -3.16 3.03
C LYS A 60 4.49 -3.87 2.86
N GLU A 61 4.56 -5.18 2.62
CA GLU A 61 3.39 -6.05 2.73
C GLU A 61 3.02 -6.23 4.21
N VAL A 62 1.78 -5.93 4.55
CA VAL A 62 1.22 -6.11 5.88
C VAL A 62 0.57 -7.49 5.91
N LYS A 63 1.31 -8.47 6.40
CA LYS A 63 0.73 -9.77 6.75
C LYS A 63 0.06 -9.60 8.09
N GLU A 64 -1.27 -9.78 8.16
CA GLU A 64 -1.94 -9.92 9.44
C GLU A 64 -1.27 -11.09 10.19
N VAL A 65 -0.54 -10.75 11.25
CA VAL A 65 -0.10 -11.75 12.22
C VAL A 65 -1.38 -12.17 12.95
N PRO A 66 -1.78 -13.45 12.89
CA PRO A 66 -2.92 -13.91 13.66
C PRO A 66 -2.65 -13.64 15.13
N TYR A 67 -3.60 -13.00 15.80
CA TYR A 67 -3.55 -12.59 17.21
C TYR A 67 -3.36 -13.76 18.21
N ASP A 68 -3.30 -15.01 17.74
CA ASP A 68 -3.26 -16.24 18.56
C ASP A 68 -1.88 -16.64 19.10
N ARG A 69 -0.86 -15.78 19.07
CA ARG A 69 0.47 -16.09 19.64
C ARG A 69 0.95 -15.13 20.74
N MET A 70 0.03 -14.43 21.39
CA MET A 70 0.31 -13.68 22.62
C MET A 70 -0.57 -14.15 23.79
N ARG A 71 -0.59 -15.46 24.05
CA ARG A 71 -1.17 -16.01 25.28
C ARG A 71 -0.28 -17.07 25.89
#